data_AF-A0A2V6EDL1-F1
#
_entry.id   AF-A0A2V6EDL1-F1
#
_cell.length_a   1.000
_cell.length_b   1.000
_cell.length_c   1.000
_cell.angle_alpha   90.00
_cell.angle_beta   90.00
_cell.angle_gamma   90.00
#
_symmetry.space_group_name_H-M   'P 1'
#
loop_
_entity.id
_entity.type
_entity.pdbx_description
1 polymer ?
#
loop_
_entity_poly.entity_id
_entity_poly.type
_entity_poly.pdbx_seq_one_letter_code
_entity_poly.pdbx_strand_id
1 'polypeptide(L)'
;MNYCADPFSYQRRVSREVRVGNVGIGGDNPIRVQSMITCDTMDTGASIAQTMELAEAGCEIVRITAPTVKDAANLQHIVRGLRERGCEVPIVADIHFKPEAAMEAAKWVDKVRINPGNYADSKKFKIIEYSDEQYA
;
A
#
# COMPACT_ATOMS: atom_id res chain seq x y z
N MET A 1 -21.92 14.13 -15.40
CA MET A 1 -21.35 12.78 -15.24
C MET A 1 -22.19 12.08 -14.18
N ASN A 2 -23.15 11.22 -14.56
CA ASN A 2 -23.95 10.48 -13.58
C ASN A 2 -23.07 9.37 -13.00
N TYR A 3 -22.46 9.65 -11.85
CA TYR A 3 -21.59 8.71 -11.14
C TYR A 3 -22.34 7.46 -10.65
N CYS A 4 -23.64 7.59 -10.41
CA CYS A 4 -24.53 6.55 -9.91
C CYS A 4 -25.78 6.50 -10.81
N ALA A 5 -26.10 5.33 -11.36
CA ALA A 5 -27.29 5.15 -12.19
C ALA A 5 -28.58 5.14 -11.35
N ASP A 6 -28.52 4.56 -10.15
CA ASP A 6 -29.61 4.49 -9.19
C ASP A 6 -29.03 4.41 -7.76
N PRO A 7 -29.31 5.36 -6.86
CA PRO A 7 -28.80 5.34 -5.49
C PRO A 7 -29.36 4.19 -4.63
N PHE A 8 -30.42 3.51 -5.08
CA PHE A 8 -31.07 2.40 -4.36
C PHE A 8 -30.66 1.01 -4.88
N SER A 9 -29.98 0.94 -6.02
CA SER A 9 -29.57 -0.33 -6.64
C SER A 9 -28.05 -0.39 -6.80
N TYR A 10 -27.46 -1.49 -6.35
CA TYR A 10 -26.03 -1.70 -6.55
C TYR A 10 -25.72 -2.04 -8.01
N GLN A 11 -24.83 -1.26 -8.62
CA GLN A 11 -24.22 -1.58 -9.90
C GLN A 11 -22.70 -1.39 -9.79
N ARG A 12 -21.94 -2.42 -10.14
CA ARG A 12 -20.47 -2.34 -10.16
C ARG A 12 -20.04 -1.32 -11.23
N ARG A 13 -19.18 -0.37 -10.83
CA ARG A 13 -18.57 0.58 -11.77
C ARG A 13 -17.67 -0.17 -12.76
N VAL A 14 -17.94 0.01 -14.05
CA VAL A 14 -17.04 -0.46 -15.12
C VAL A 14 -15.72 0.31 -15.01
N SER A 15 -14.63 -0.44 -14.86
CA SER A 15 -13.28 0.10 -14.65
C SER A 15 -12.28 -0.68 -15.49
N ARG A 16 -11.15 -0.06 -15.80
CA ARG A 16 -10.01 -0.78 -16.39
C ARG A 16 -9.48 -1.82 -15.38
N GLU A 17 -9.02 -2.95 -15.89
CA GLU A 17 -8.26 -3.89 -15.07
C GLU A 17 -6.84 -3.36 -14.80
N VAL A 18 -6.36 -3.58 -13.58
CA VAL A 18 -4.97 -3.35 -13.16
C VAL A 18 -4.48 -4.60 -12.44
N ARG A 19 -3.32 -5.11 -12.86
CA ARG A 19 -2.68 -6.26 -12.20
C ARG A 19 -1.81 -5.81 -11.03
N VAL A 20 -1.86 -6.58 -9.95
CA VAL A 20 -0.96 -6.50 -8.79
C VAL A 20 -0.38 -7.90 -8.62
N GLY A 21 0.83 -8.12 -9.13
CA GLY A 21 1.41 -9.45 -9.26
C GLY A 21 0.53 -10.38 -10.08
N ASN A 22 0.12 -11.49 -9.48
CA ASN A 22 -0.80 -12.48 -10.05
C ASN A 22 -2.30 -12.14 -9.85
N VAL A 23 -2.66 -11.07 -9.12
CA VAL A 23 -4.05 -10.70 -8.81
C VAL A 23 -4.53 -9.55 -9.70
N GLY A 24 -5.72 -9.70 -10.31
CA GLY A 24 -6.40 -8.63 -11.07
C GLY A 24 -7.36 -7.80 -10.21
N ILE A 25 -7.35 -6.47 -10.36
CA ILE A 25 -8.26 -5.50 -9.73
C ILE A 25 -9.01 -4.71 -10.81
N GLY A 26 -10.32 -4.54 -10.65
CA GLY A 26 -11.16 -3.84 -11.62
C GLY A 26 -11.61 -4.74 -12.77
N GLY A 27 -12.28 -4.15 -13.77
CA GLY A 27 -12.98 -4.91 -14.81
C GLY A 27 -13.99 -5.89 -14.20
N ASP A 28 -13.93 -7.14 -14.65
CA ASP A 28 -14.81 -8.24 -14.21
C ASP A 28 -14.22 -9.08 -13.05
N ASN A 29 -13.03 -8.72 -12.56
CA ASN A 29 -12.43 -9.40 -11.40
C ASN A 29 -13.28 -9.19 -10.13
N PRO A 30 -13.29 -10.14 -9.18
CA PRO A 30 -14.00 -9.97 -7.91
C PRO A 30 -13.47 -8.77 -7.10
N ILE A 31 -14.21 -8.37 -6.05
CA ILE A 31 -13.70 -7.38 -5.09
C ILE A 31 -12.58 -8.08 -4.32
N ARG A 32 -11.36 -7.50 -4.37
CA ARG A 32 -10.18 -8.08 -3.71
C ARG A 32 -10.08 -7.63 -2.26
N VAL A 33 -9.74 -8.55 -1.37
CA VAL A 33 -9.48 -8.26 0.05
C VAL A 33 -8.01 -7.91 0.23
N GLN A 34 -7.74 -6.73 0.79
CA GLN A 34 -6.39 -6.25 1.11
C GLN A 34 -6.30 -5.85 2.58
N SER A 35 -5.17 -6.15 3.22
CA SER A 35 -4.84 -5.73 4.59
C SER A 35 -3.43 -5.15 4.67
N MET A 36 -3.00 -4.74 5.87
CA MET A 36 -1.70 -4.14 6.13
C MET A 36 -1.10 -4.71 7.41
N ILE A 37 0.18 -5.07 7.37
CA ILE A 37 0.91 -5.49 8.58
C ILE A 37 1.15 -4.30 9.50
N THR A 38 1.33 -4.58 10.79
CA THR A 38 1.53 -3.56 11.83
C THR A 38 2.89 -3.65 12.49
N CYS A 39 3.62 -4.76 12.31
CA CYS A 39 4.98 -4.90 12.82
C CYS A 39 5.97 -3.97 12.09
N ASP A 40 7.13 -3.76 12.71
CA ASP A 40 8.21 -2.98 12.13
C ASP A 40 8.74 -3.69 10.88
N THR A 41 8.82 -2.95 9.77
CA THR A 41 9.33 -3.48 8.50
C THR A 41 10.80 -3.82 8.56
N MET A 42 11.56 -3.25 9.51
CA MET A 42 12.94 -3.67 9.76
C MET A 42 13.03 -5.02 10.49
N ASP A 43 11.96 -5.50 11.11
CA ASP A 43 11.85 -6.88 11.61
C ASP A 43 11.32 -7.79 10.48
N THR A 44 12.26 -8.31 9.70
CA THR A 44 11.96 -9.23 8.59
C THR A 44 11.19 -10.46 9.04
N GLY A 45 11.52 -11.01 10.22
CA GLY A 45 10.88 -12.22 10.74
C GLY A 45 9.42 -11.97 11.08
N ALA A 46 9.15 -10.92 11.86
CA ALA A 46 7.79 -10.52 12.20
C ALA A 46 6.98 -10.13 10.96
N SER A 47 7.59 -9.42 10.01
CA SER A 47 6.93 -9.03 8.75
C SER A 47 6.49 -10.23 7.93
N ILE A 48 7.34 -11.26 7.82
CA ILE A 48 7.00 -12.52 7.15
C ILE A 48 5.87 -13.22 7.91
N ALA A 49 6.02 -13.41 9.23
CA ALA A 49 5.03 -14.12 10.04
C ALA A 49 3.64 -13.48 9.95
N GLN A 50 3.54 -12.16 10.15
CA GLN A 50 2.26 -11.46 10.08
C GLN A 50 1.68 -11.45 8.66
N THR A 51 2.51 -11.40 7.62
CA THR A 51 2.04 -11.49 6.23
C THR A 51 1.46 -12.88 5.93
N MET A 52 2.09 -13.94 6.44
CA MET A 52 1.57 -15.32 6.34
C MET A 52 0.22 -15.45 7.05
N GLU A 53 0.10 -14.94 8.28
CA GLU A 53 -1.16 -14.95 9.04
C GLU A 53 -2.30 -14.25 8.28
N LEU A 54 -2.02 -13.09 7.66
CA LEU A 54 -2.98 -12.40 6.81
C LEU A 54 -3.36 -13.24 5.59
N ALA A 55 -2.40 -13.85 4.91
CA ALA A 55 -2.66 -14.70 3.75
C ALA A 55 -3.51 -15.92 4.12
N GLU A 56 -3.22 -16.58 5.25
CA GLU A 56 -3.99 -17.70 5.80
C GLU A 56 -5.42 -17.29 6.16
N ALA A 57 -5.63 -16.06 6.62
CA ALA A 57 -6.95 -15.49 6.87
C ALA A 57 -7.73 -15.11 5.58
N GLY A 58 -7.15 -15.34 4.40
CA GLY A 58 -7.78 -15.05 3.10
C GLY A 58 -7.47 -13.65 2.54
N CYS A 59 -6.45 -12.97 3.06
CA CYS A 59 -5.99 -11.71 2.48
C CYS A 59 -5.33 -11.95 1.12
N GLU A 60 -5.84 -11.31 0.07
CA GLU A 60 -5.36 -11.53 -1.30
C GLU A 60 -4.20 -10.60 -1.68
N ILE A 61 -4.04 -9.47 -0.98
CA ILE A 61 -2.96 -8.49 -1.21
C ILE A 61 -2.53 -7.95 0.16
N VAL A 62 -1.24 -7.91 0.46
CA VAL A 62 -0.74 -7.41 1.76
C VAL A 62 0.10 -6.16 1.57
N ARG A 63 -0.18 -5.14 2.38
CA ARG A 63 0.56 -3.88 2.39
C ARG A 63 1.57 -3.83 3.54
N ILE A 64 2.74 -3.26 3.27
CA ILE A 64 3.86 -3.09 4.21
C ILE A 64 4.30 -1.63 4.17
N THR A 65 4.47 -1.00 5.33
CA THR A 65 4.98 0.38 5.40
C THR A 65 6.47 0.41 5.04
N ALA A 66 6.93 1.38 4.27
CA ALA A 66 8.36 1.52 3.98
C ALA A 66 8.75 3.00 3.99
N PRO A 67 8.82 3.64 5.18
CA PRO A 67 8.96 5.09 5.28
C PRO A 67 10.33 5.61 4.81
N THR A 68 11.38 4.78 4.88
CA THR A 68 12.73 5.14 4.45
C THR A 68 13.27 4.21 3.35
N VAL A 69 14.35 4.63 2.70
CA VAL A 69 15.07 3.80 1.72
C VAL A 69 15.58 2.50 2.36
N LYS A 70 15.92 2.52 3.66
CA LYS A 70 16.36 1.33 4.39
C LYS A 70 15.22 0.33 4.57
N ASP A 71 14.04 0.80 4.95
CA ASP A 71 12.84 -0.05 5.06
C ASP A 71 12.48 -0.62 3.68
N ALA A 72 12.51 0.22 2.64
CA ALA A 72 12.23 -0.18 1.27
C ALA A 72 13.20 -1.24 0.76
N ALA A 73 14.49 -1.13 1.08
CA ALA A 73 15.49 -2.14 0.74
C ALA A 73 15.23 -3.47 1.50
N ASN A 74 14.76 -3.40 2.75
CA ASN A 74 14.45 -4.62 3.52
C ASN A 74 13.28 -5.42 2.94
N LEU A 75 12.42 -4.80 2.13
CA LEU A 75 11.36 -5.51 1.40
C LEU A 75 11.91 -6.65 0.52
N GLN A 76 13.15 -6.55 0.02
CA GLN A 76 13.79 -7.64 -0.70
C GLN A 76 13.85 -8.91 0.14
N HIS A 77 14.25 -8.79 1.41
CA HIS A 77 14.40 -9.93 2.31
C HIS A 77 13.03 -10.49 2.74
N ILE A 78 12.06 -9.62 2.99
CA ILE A 78 10.69 -10.02 3.33
C ILE A 78 10.06 -10.79 2.17
N VAL A 79 10.05 -10.22 0.96
CA VAL A 79 9.47 -10.85 -0.23
C VAL A 79 10.15 -12.17 -0.53
N ARG A 80 11.49 -12.21 -0.52
CA ARG A 80 12.23 -13.47 -0.70
C ARG A 80 11.80 -14.53 0.33
N GLY A 81 11.76 -14.16 1.61
CA GLY A 81 11.37 -15.08 2.68
C GLY A 81 9.93 -15.58 2.58
N LEU A 82 9.01 -14.77 2.04
CA LEU A 82 7.64 -15.19 1.75
C LEU A 82 7.59 -16.20 0.60
N ARG A 83 8.30 -15.94 -0.50
CA ARG A 83 8.36 -16.86 -1.65
C ARG A 83 9.03 -18.18 -1.29
N GLU A 84 10.09 -18.16 -0.48
CA GLU A 84 10.72 -19.37 0.07
C GLU A 84 9.75 -20.24 0.90
N ARG A 85 8.71 -19.62 1.49
CA ARG A 85 7.65 -20.30 2.25
C ARG A 85 6.42 -20.64 1.40
N GLY A 86 6.47 -20.43 0.08
CA GLY A 86 5.37 -20.69 -0.84
C GLY A 86 4.20 -19.71 -0.75
N CYS A 87 4.39 -18.56 -0.10
CA CYS A 87 3.38 -17.51 -0.06
C CYS A 87 3.53 -16.61 -1.29
N GLU A 88 2.53 -16.66 -2.17
CA GLU A 88 2.47 -15.92 -3.44
C GLU A 88 1.56 -14.68 -3.37
N VAL A 89 1.12 -14.28 -2.17
CA VAL A 89 0.35 -13.04 -2.00
C VAL A 89 1.18 -11.85 -2.53
N PRO A 90 0.59 -10.99 -3.38
CA PRO A 90 1.22 -9.76 -3.82
C PRO A 90 1.47 -8.78 -2.67
N ILE A 91 2.63 -8.13 -2.72
CA ILE A 91 3.07 -7.18 -1.70
C ILE A 91 2.94 -5.74 -2.23
N VAL A 92 2.43 -4.86 -1.38
CA VAL A 92 2.31 -3.42 -1.64
C VAL A 92 3.21 -2.64 -0.69
N ALA A 93 4.12 -1.84 -1.22
CA ALA A 93 4.89 -0.90 -0.41
C ALA A 93 4.09 0.39 -0.18
N ASP A 94 3.95 0.82 1.07
CA ASP A 94 3.29 2.07 1.46
C ASP A 94 4.32 3.17 1.70
N ILE A 95 4.42 4.11 0.76
CA ILE A 95 5.40 5.19 0.78
C ILE A 95 4.70 6.53 0.92
N HIS A 96 5.06 7.25 1.99
CA HIS A 96 4.44 8.53 2.28
C HIS A 96 5.23 9.72 1.73
N PHE A 97 6.54 9.81 1.92
CA PHE A 97 7.26 11.09 1.74
C PHE A 97 8.45 11.04 0.78
N LYS A 98 9.17 9.93 0.70
CA LYS A 98 10.48 9.87 0.01
C LYS A 98 10.35 9.21 -1.36
N PRO A 99 10.52 9.94 -2.48
CA PRO A 99 10.53 9.35 -3.81
C PRO A 99 11.61 8.27 -3.96
N GLU A 100 12.77 8.44 -3.32
CA GLU A 100 13.87 7.47 -3.37
C GLU A 100 13.47 6.14 -2.73
N ALA A 101 12.67 6.17 -1.66
CA ALA A 101 12.15 4.98 -1.02
C ALA A 101 11.12 4.26 -1.92
N ALA A 102 10.30 5.01 -2.66
CA ALA A 102 9.40 4.41 -3.66
C ALA A 102 10.16 3.76 -4.82
N MET A 103 11.21 4.41 -5.32
CA MET A 103 12.06 3.84 -6.38
C MET A 103 12.81 2.59 -5.91
N GLU A 104 13.25 2.58 -4.65
CA GLU A 104 13.86 1.38 -4.07
C GLU A 104 12.83 0.26 -3.91
N ALA A 105 11.66 0.54 -3.33
CA ALA A 105 10.63 -0.46 -3.11
C ALA A 105 10.12 -1.09 -4.42
N ALA A 106 10.00 -0.30 -5.49
CA ALA A 106 9.52 -0.76 -6.80
C ALA A 106 10.34 -1.90 -7.42
N LYS A 107 11.57 -2.12 -6.96
CA LYS A 107 12.41 -3.25 -7.39
C LYS A 107 11.96 -4.59 -6.79
N TRP A 108 11.24 -4.56 -5.67
CA TRP A 108 11.01 -5.72 -4.81
C TRP A 108 9.54 -6.11 -4.67
N VAL A 109 8.61 -5.17 -4.86
CA VAL A 109 7.17 -5.38 -4.61
C VAL A 109 6.32 -5.30 -5.87
N ASP A 110 5.10 -5.81 -5.78
CA ASP A 110 4.15 -5.89 -6.91
C ASP A 110 3.42 -4.56 -7.18
N LYS A 111 3.37 -3.66 -6.19
CA LYS A 111 2.72 -2.35 -6.29
C LYS A 111 3.31 -1.38 -5.25
N VAL A 112 3.37 -0.11 -5.62
CA VAL A 112 3.73 0.98 -4.69
C VAL A 112 2.51 1.88 -4.48
N ARG A 113 2.09 2.06 -3.22
CA ARG A 113 1.12 3.08 -2.81
C ARG A 113 1.90 4.36 -2.52
N ILE A 114 1.60 5.40 -3.29
CA ILE A 114 2.15 6.75 -3.10
C ILE A 114 1.02 7.67 -2.63
N ASN A 115 1.32 8.56 -1.68
CA ASN A 115 0.51 9.75 -1.43
C ASN A 115 1.18 10.98 -2.10
N PRO A 116 0.74 11.41 -3.30
CA PRO A 116 1.43 12.46 -4.04
C PRO A 116 1.42 13.81 -3.32
N GLY A 117 0.42 14.08 -2.46
CA GLY A 117 0.35 15.32 -1.69
C GLY A 117 1.50 15.50 -0.68
N ASN A 118 2.16 14.42 -0.29
CA ASN A 118 3.31 14.43 0.62
C ASN A 118 4.66 14.57 -0.10
N TYR A 119 4.68 14.43 -1.43
CA TYR A 119 5.88 14.57 -2.26
C TYR A 119 6.06 16.02 -2.73
N ALA A 120 4.95 16.76 -2.79
CA ALA A 120 4.93 18.18 -3.05
C ALA A 120 5.42 18.95 -1.81
N ASP A 121 6.70 19.27 -1.84
CA ASP A 121 7.40 20.25 -1.02
C ASP A 121 7.47 20.04 0.49
N SER A 122 8.69 20.32 0.95
CA SER A 122 9.03 20.83 2.26
C SER A 122 8.12 21.99 2.73
N LYS A 123 6.86 21.71 3.03
CA LYS A 123 6.17 22.46 4.08
C LYS A 123 6.96 22.17 5.35
N LYS A 124 8.02 22.94 5.56
CA LYS A 124 8.36 23.44 6.89
C LYS A 124 7.01 23.92 7.40
N PHE A 125 6.36 23.15 8.26
CA PHE A 125 5.28 23.65 9.08
C PHE A 125 5.92 24.73 9.93
N LYS A 126 6.09 25.93 9.36
CA LYS A 126 6.84 27.03 9.97
C LYS A 126 5.99 27.72 11.03
N ILE A 127 4.74 27.32 11.18
CA ILE A 127 3.80 27.80 12.18
C ILE A 127 2.91 26.61 12.55
N ILE A 128 3.03 26.14 13.79
CA ILE A 128 2.27 25.01 14.36
C ILE A 128 1.05 25.53 15.16
N GLU A 129 0.97 26.84 15.42
CA GLU A 129 -0.12 27.46 16.17
C GLU A 129 -0.76 28.59 15.35
N TYR A 130 -2.07 28.47 15.12
CA TYR A 130 -2.88 29.57 14.59
C TYR A 130 -3.34 30.43 15.76
N SER A 131 -3.28 31.76 15.64
CA SER A 131 -3.91 32.65 16.61
C SER A 131 -5.43 32.67 16.42
N ASP A 132 -6.18 33.02 17.46
CA ASP A 132 -7.65 33.15 17.40
C ASP A 132 -8.11 34.12 16.29
N GLU A 133 -7.29 35.12 15.96
CA GLU A 133 -7.55 36.11 14.90
C GLU A 133 -7.43 35.51 13.48
N GLN A 134 -6.64 34.46 13.31
CA GLN A 134 -6.48 33.77 12.01
C GLN A 134 -7.59 32.75 11.75
N TYR A 135 -8.38 32.43 12.78
CA TYR A 135 -9.56 31.57 12.68
C TYR A 135 -10.85 32.33 12.36
N ALA A 136 -10.82 33.67 12.36
CA ALA A 136 -11.97 34.53 12.09
C ALA A 136 -12.28 34.68 10.59
#